data_AF-A0A661V745-F1
#
_entry.id   AF-A0A661V745-F1
#
_cell.length_a   1.000
_cell.length_b   1.000
_cell.length_c   1.000
_cell.angle_alpha   90.00
_cell.angle_beta   90.00
_cell.angle_gamma   90.00
#
_symmetry.space_group_name_H-M   'P 1'
#
loop_
_entity.id
_entity.type
_entity.pdbx_description
1 polymer ?
#
loop_
_entity_poly.entity_id
_entity_poly.type
_entity_poly.pdbx_seq_one_letter_code
_entity_poly.pdbx_strand_id
1 'polypeptide(L)'
;IGRVITINPKEIELKGEKRKIFYGMIADESAVLPFTAWRDFNIGKGQVIRVTNAYTKSWQGIAQLNFGEYTKIEPSEEEIPETQEPRKCKVEELKSGLGSTEIVAKILSIKDKEVEVGGTKRKVYFGIIADETGKAQFTSWHDFNLKEGDVVKIVGGYVKSWRGIPQLTFDEKCKVEKLESKKIKEVNIRKYKLWELIEKGGALDIEVEGNVIEVREGSGIIIRCPECNRVLSEGKCKVHGSVNGIYDLRAKIILDDGTGAVNVIVNRDLTEKILNKSLEELKKIYDEAKDNASKLINNNFLAKKIKVIGNALRDGFGTTIIAKEAEIVDIDVKEEAKKLLQEVREVSGSYEA
;
A
#
# COMPACT_ATOMS: atom_id res chain seq x y z
N ILE A 1 -16.19 16.16 -14.18
CA ILE A 1 -15.87 16.99 -15.37
C ILE A 1 -14.37 16.97 -15.47
N GLY A 2 -13.77 17.02 -16.66
CA GLY A 2 -12.32 17.01 -16.75
C GLY A 2 -11.80 17.45 -18.11
N ARG A 3 -10.55 17.93 -18.13
CA ARG A 3 -9.81 18.25 -19.35
C ARG A 3 -9.14 16.99 -19.90
N VAL A 4 -9.32 16.71 -21.18
CA VAL A 4 -8.64 15.61 -21.89
C VAL A 4 -7.17 15.97 -22.09
N ILE A 5 -6.27 15.32 -21.37
CA ILE A 5 -4.83 15.57 -21.42
C ILE A 5 -4.17 14.82 -22.59
N THR A 6 -4.59 13.58 -22.81
CA THR A 6 -4.16 12.76 -23.96
C THR A 6 -5.33 11.94 -24.47
N ILE A 7 -5.32 11.62 -25.76
CA ILE A 7 -6.21 10.64 -26.37
C ILE A 7 -5.49 9.99 -27.55
N ASN A 8 -5.51 8.67 -27.59
CA ASN A 8 -4.82 7.87 -28.60
C ASN A 8 -5.75 6.78 -29.13
N PRO A 9 -5.82 6.57 -30.45
CA PRO A 9 -6.57 5.46 -31.02
C PRO A 9 -5.81 4.13 -30.80
N LYS A 10 -6.54 3.04 -30.65
CA LYS A 10 -6.00 1.67 -30.60
C LYS A 10 -6.99 0.72 -31.26
N GLU A 11 -6.51 -0.16 -32.13
CA GLU A 11 -7.29 -1.31 -32.58
C GLU A 11 -7.13 -2.47 -31.60
N ILE A 12 -8.26 -3.08 -31.23
CA ILE A 12 -8.31 -4.27 -30.40
C ILE A 12 -9.14 -5.34 -31.10
N GLU A 13 -8.84 -6.61 -30.80
CA GLU A 13 -9.64 -7.73 -31.25
C GLU A 13 -10.47 -8.25 -30.07
N LEU A 14 -11.79 -8.29 -30.24
CA LEU A 14 -12.73 -8.77 -29.25
C LEU A 14 -13.64 -9.79 -29.90
N LYS A 15 -13.58 -11.05 -29.45
CA LYS A 15 -14.39 -12.16 -30.00
C LYS A 15 -14.24 -12.33 -31.53
N GLY A 16 -13.05 -12.08 -32.07
CA GLY A 16 -12.76 -12.18 -33.51
C GLY A 16 -13.13 -10.93 -34.33
N GLU A 17 -13.73 -9.90 -33.73
CA GLU A 17 -14.00 -8.62 -34.39
C GLU A 17 -12.93 -7.59 -34.04
N LYS A 18 -12.40 -6.90 -35.06
CA LYS A 18 -11.55 -5.72 -34.86
C LYS A 18 -12.43 -4.53 -34.49
N ARG A 19 -12.10 -3.87 -33.38
CA ARG A 19 -12.75 -2.64 -32.92
C ARG A 19 -11.71 -1.56 -32.66
N LYS A 20 -12.01 -0.35 -33.11
CA LYS A 20 -11.23 0.84 -32.79
C LYS A 20 -11.73 1.44 -31.48
N ILE A 21 -10.84 1.51 -30.50
CA ILE A 21 -11.08 2.18 -29.22
C ILE A 21 -10.16 3.38 -29.07
N PHE A 22 -10.42 4.22 -28.07
CA PHE A 22 -9.57 5.35 -27.72
C PHE A 22 -9.18 5.25 -26.26
N TYR A 23 -7.95 5.58 -25.92
CA TYR A 23 -7.49 5.60 -24.54
C TYR A 23 -6.64 6.84 -24.28
N GLY A 24 -6.66 7.31 -23.05
CA GLY A 24 -6.04 8.59 -22.73
C GLY A 24 -6.06 8.91 -21.25
N MET A 25 -5.75 10.15 -20.94
CA MET A 25 -5.77 10.71 -19.59
C MET A 25 -6.74 11.88 -19.55
N ILE A 26 -7.55 11.95 -18.50
CA ILE A 26 -8.43 13.08 -18.20
C ILE A 26 -8.09 13.59 -16.80
N ALA A 27 -8.09 14.91 -16.63
CA ALA A 27 -7.68 15.56 -15.40
C ALA A 27 -8.73 16.57 -14.91
N ASP A 28 -8.89 16.65 -13.60
CA ASP A 28 -9.60 17.73 -12.91
C ASP A 28 -8.73 18.28 -11.77
N GLU A 29 -9.27 19.04 -10.83
CA GLU A 29 -8.51 19.53 -9.67
C GLU A 29 -8.07 18.42 -8.70
N SER A 30 -8.70 17.25 -8.76
CA SER A 30 -8.52 16.16 -7.80
C SER A 30 -7.45 15.15 -8.22
N ALA A 31 -7.43 14.76 -9.50
CA ALA A 31 -6.56 13.70 -10.00
C ALA A 31 -6.40 13.73 -11.53
N VAL A 32 -5.44 12.95 -12.03
CA VAL A 32 -5.33 12.56 -13.44
C VAL A 32 -5.67 11.08 -13.55
N LEU A 33 -6.77 10.76 -14.23
CA LEU A 33 -7.27 9.40 -14.37
C LEU A 33 -7.11 8.88 -15.80
N PRO A 34 -6.73 7.61 -15.98
CA PRO A 34 -6.81 6.98 -17.29
C PRO A 34 -8.26 6.76 -17.69
N PHE A 35 -8.56 6.91 -18.99
CA PHE A 35 -9.85 6.52 -19.54
C PHE A 35 -9.70 5.58 -20.75
N THR A 36 -10.74 4.80 -21.01
CA THR A 36 -10.94 4.08 -22.26
C THR A 36 -12.33 4.37 -22.80
N ALA A 37 -12.37 4.88 -24.02
CA ALA A 37 -13.57 5.07 -24.81
C ALA A 37 -13.74 3.90 -25.78
N TRP A 38 -14.84 3.15 -25.62
CA TRP A 38 -15.12 1.93 -26.39
C TRP A 38 -15.66 2.21 -27.80
N ARG A 39 -15.87 3.48 -28.13
CA ARG A 39 -16.24 4.02 -29.45
C ARG A 39 -15.68 5.42 -29.61
N ASP A 40 -15.83 6.00 -30.79
CA ASP A 40 -15.53 7.42 -30.99
C ASP A 40 -16.61 8.30 -30.35
N PHE A 41 -16.17 9.25 -29.53
CA PHE A 41 -17.03 10.28 -28.93
C PHE A 41 -16.74 11.67 -29.51
N ASN A 42 -15.90 11.76 -30.53
CA ASN A 42 -15.43 13.02 -31.13
C ASN A 42 -14.80 13.97 -30.11
N ILE A 43 -14.08 13.42 -29.12
CA ILE A 43 -13.36 14.19 -28.12
C ILE A 43 -11.89 14.35 -28.52
N GLY A 44 -11.33 15.53 -28.26
CA GLY A 44 -9.97 15.91 -28.59
C GLY A 44 -9.14 16.29 -27.38
N LYS A 45 -7.81 16.26 -27.53
CA LYS A 45 -6.88 16.80 -26.53
C LYS A 45 -7.21 18.27 -26.24
N GLY A 46 -7.19 18.65 -24.96
CA GLY A 46 -7.43 20.01 -24.46
C GLY A 46 -8.89 20.33 -24.16
N GLN A 47 -9.84 19.55 -24.68
CA GLN A 47 -11.27 19.79 -24.43
C GLN A 47 -11.63 19.52 -22.97
N VAL A 48 -12.45 20.39 -22.39
CA VAL A 48 -13.08 20.18 -21.08
C VAL A 48 -14.44 19.56 -21.30
N ILE A 49 -14.66 18.38 -20.70
CA ILE A 49 -15.85 17.57 -20.94
C ILE A 49 -16.54 17.16 -19.64
N ARG A 50 -17.86 17.22 -19.65
CA ARG A 50 -18.74 16.58 -18.67
C ARG A 50 -19.08 15.19 -19.17
N VAL A 51 -18.68 14.17 -18.40
CA VAL A 51 -18.98 12.77 -18.71
C VAL A 51 -20.03 12.27 -17.74
N THR A 52 -21.13 11.71 -18.25
CA THR A 52 -22.18 11.07 -17.45
C THR A 52 -22.40 9.64 -17.93
N ASN A 53 -22.84 8.75 -17.03
CA ASN A 53 -23.01 7.31 -17.31
C ASN A 53 -21.74 6.62 -17.84
N ALA A 54 -20.57 7.06 -17.38
CA ALA A 54 -19.35 6.27 -17.47
C ALA A 54 -19.32 5.25 -16.31
N TYR A 55 -18.59 4.15 -16.50
CA TYR A 55 -18.34 3.19 -15.43
C TYR A 55 -16.86 3.13 -15.11
N THR A 56 -16.51 2.68 -13.91
CA THR A 56 -15.11 2.56 -13.49
C THR A 56 -14.67 1.09 -13.47
N LYS A 57 -13.40 0.87 -13.77
CA LYS A 57 -12.70 -0.39 -13.51
C LYS A 57 -11.41 -0.06 -12.75
N SER A 58 -10.95 -0.96 -11.88
CA SER A 58 -9.61 -0.81 -11.31
C SER A 58 -8.58 -1.31 -12.32
N TRP A 59 -7.61 -0.47 -12.66
CA TRP A 59 -6.45 -0.84 -13.47
C TRP A 59 -5.18 -0.44 -12.72
N GLN A 60 -4.34 -1.42 -12.41
CA GLN A 60 -3.10 -1.21 -11.63
C GLN A 60 -3.32 -0.44 -10.31
N GLY A 61 -4.49 -0.60 -9.69
CA GLY A 61 -4.85 0.06 -8.43
C GLY A 61 -5.41 1.48 -8.59
N ILE A 62 -5.57 1.99 -9.82
CA ILE A 62 -6.15 3.30 -10.10
C ILE A 62 -7.54 3.11 -10.72
N ALA A 63 -8.48 3.99 -10.40
CA ALA A 63 -9.77 4.03 -11.07
C ALA A 63 -9.58 4.45 -12.53
N GLN A 64 -9.89 3.55 -13.46
CA GLN A 64 -9.93 3.82 -14.88
C GLN A 64 -11.38 4.08 -15.30
N LEU A 65 -11.61 5.24 -15.90
CA LEU A 65 -12.91 5.60 -16.46
C LEU A 65 -13.14 4.83 -17.77
N ASN A 66 -14.35 4.33 -17.98
CA ASN A 66 -14.72 3.63 -19.19
C ASN A 66 -15.97 4.29 -19.79
N PHE A 67 -15.82 4.79 -21.02
CA PHE A 67 -16.91 5.43 -21.77
C PHE A 67 -17.52 4.38 -22.70
N GLY A 68 -18.64 3.81 -22.27
CA GLY A 68 -19.35 2.73 -22.95
C GLY A 68 -20.51 3.21 -23.82
N GLU A 69 -21.37 2.27 -24.23
CA GLU A 69 -22.54 2.53 -25.07
C GLU A 69 -23.40 3.70 -24.58
N TYR A 70 -23.71 3.70 -23.27
CA TYR A 70 -24.63 4.63 -22.61
C TYR A 70 -23.98 5.90 -22.06
N THR A 71 -22.66 6.04 -22.22
CA THR A 71 -21.95 7.23 -21.75
C THR A 71 -22.35 8.43 -22.61
N LYS A 72 -22.63 9.56 -21.95
CA LYS A 72 -22.87 10.85 -22.60
C LYS A 72 -21.71 11.78 -22.29
N ILE A 73 -21.26 12.50 -23.31
CA ILE A 73 -20.19 13.49 -23.20
C ILE A 73 -20.71 14.82 -23.72
N GLU A 74 -20.59 15.85 -22.90
CA GLU A 74 -20.98 17.23 -23.23
C GLU A 74 -19.75 18.14 -23.04
N PRO A 75 -19.50 19.11 -23.93
CA PRO A 75 -18.53 20.15 -23.67
C PRO A 75 -18.86 20.92 -22.38
N SER A 76 -17.84 21.39 -21.67
CA SER A 76 -17.99 22.25 -20.50
C SER A 76 -17.20 23.53 -20.71
N GLU A 77 -17.74 24.66 -20.25
CA GLU A 77 -17.05 25.95 -20.23
C GLU A 77 -16.20 26.17 -18.97
N GLU A 78 -16.18 25.19 -18.04
CA GLU A 78 -15.35 25.25 -16.85
C GLU A 78 -13.86 25.36 -17.20
N GLU A 79 -13.17 26.30 -16.55
CA GLU A 79 -11.72 26.49 -16.71
C GLU A 79 -10.94 25.47 -15.88
N ILE A 80 -10.65 24.31 -16.49
CA ILE A 80 -9.71 23.33 -15.93
C ILE A 80 -8.35 23.53 -16.60
N PRO A 81 -7.26 23.90 -15.89
CA PRO A 81 -5.98 24.22 -16.53
C PRO A 81 -5.34 23.02 -17.26
N GLU A 82 -4.47 23.28 -18.25
CA GLU A 82 -3.84 22.22 -19.08
C GLU A 82 -2.77 21.48 -18.27
N THR A 83 -2.09 22.23 -17.41
CA THR A 83 -1.16 21.73 -16.41
C THR A 83 -1.76 21.98 -15.04
N GLN A 84 -1.92 20.92 -14.25
CA GLN A 84 -2.24 21.07 -12.84
C GLN A 84 -1.06 21.74 -12.13
N GLU A 85 -1.34 22.81 -11.38
CA GLU A 85 -0.36 23.32 -10.43
C GLU A 85 0.06 22.19 -9.49
N PRO A 86 1.35 22.13 -9.11
CA PRO A 86 1.81 21.11 -8.19
C PRO A 86 1.02 21.13 -6.88
N ARG A 87 0.28 20.06 -6.60
CA ARG A 87 -0.49 19.91 -5.38
C ARG A 87 0.46 19.72 -4.22
N LYS A 88 0.43 20.65 -3.26
CA LYS A 88 1.11 20.47 -1.97
C LYS A 88 0.47 19.31 -1.24
N CYS A 89 1.27 18.32 -0.86
CA CYS A 89 0.80 17.18 -0.10
C CYS A 89 1.83 16.69 0.91
N LYS A 90 1.33 16.06 1.97
CA LYS A 90 2.10 15.31 2.96
C LYS A 90 2.32 13.87 2.50
N VAL A 91 3.29 13.18 3.12
CA VAL A 91 3.60 11.78 2.83
C VAL A 91 2.37 10.89 3.00
N GLU A 92 1.54 11.16 4.00
CA GLU A 92 0.35 10.37 4.26
C GLU A 92 -0.75 10.50 3.20
N GLU A 93 -0.76 11.61 2.46
CA GLU A 93 -1.76 11.89 1.44
C GLU A 93 -1.42 11.22 0.10
N LEU A 94 -0.23 10.65 -0.03
CA LEU A 94 0.19 9.93 -1.23
C LEU A 94 -0.75 8.74 -1.49
N LYS A 95 -1.48 8.82 -2.59
CA LYS A 95 -2.40 7.80 -3.12
C LYS A 95 -2.07 7.53 -4.58
N SER A 96 -2.34 6.30 -5.03
CA SER A 96 -2.10 5.90 -6.42
C SER A 96 -2.81 6.84 -7.39
N GLY A 97 -2.13 7.25 -8.46
CA GLY A 97 -2.71 8.11 -9.49
C GLY A 97 -2.65 9.61 -9.17
N LEU A 98 -2.17 10.02 -7.99
CA LEU A 98 -1.83 11.43 -7.78
C LEU A 98 -0.68 11.83 -8.71
N GLY A 99 -0.86 12.91 -9.46
CA GLY A 99 0.16 13.50 -10.32
C GLY A 99 0.49 14.92 -9.88
N SER A 100 1.58 15.47 -10.41
CA SER A 100 2.03 16.85 -10.15
C SER A 100 2.05 17.16 -8.65
N THR A 101 2.82 16.44 -7.84
CA THR A 101 2.88 16.65 -6.39
C THR A 101 4.02 17.60 -6.02
N GLU A 102 3.79 18.46 -5.04
CA GLU A 102 4.79 19.20 -4.28
C GLU A 102 4.88 18.61 -2.86
N ILE A 103 6.03 18.02 -2.52
CA ILE A 103 6.24 17.40 -1.20
C ILE A 103 7.58 17.83 -0.61
N VAL A 104 7.58 18.07 0.70
CA VAL A 104 8.80 18.30 1.48
C VAL A 104 9.00 17.12 2.40
N ALA A 105 10.08 16.36 2.20
CA ALA A 105 10.33 15.15 2.97
C ALA A 105 11.83 14.94 3.20
N LYS A 106 12.17 14.19 4.26
CA LYS A 106 13.51 13.74 4.60
C LYS A 106 13.79 12.39 3.94
N ILE A 107 14.96 12.24 3.31
CA ILE A 107 15.45 10.96 2.81
C ILE A 107 15.92 10.12 4.01
N LEU A 108 15.21 9.03 4.31
CA LEU A 108 15.59 8.09 5.37
C LEU A 108 16.52 6.99 4.89
N SER A 109 16.36 6.58 3.63
CA SER A 109 17.28 5.65 2.98
C SER A 109 17.29 5.88 1.49
N ILE A 110 18.42 5.62 0.83
CA ILE A 110 18.53 5.63 -0.63
C ILE A 110 19.47 4.52 -1.10
N LYS A 111 19.02 3.79 -2.12
CA LYS A 111 19.79 2.75 -2.82
C LYS A 111 19.65 2.97 -4.30
N ASP A 112 20.56 2.39 -5.07
CA ASP A 112 20.47 2.38 -6.53
C ASP A 112 20.57 0.96 -7.08
N LYS A 113 20.05 0.79 -8.30
CA LYS A 113 20.21 -0.43 -9.09
C LYS A 113 20.17 -0.10 -10.59
N GLU A 114 20.85 -0.90 -11.40
CA GLU A 114 20.67 -0.87 -12.84
C GLU A 114 19.44 -1.68 -13.25
N VAL A 115 18.61 -1.10 -14.12
CA VAL A 115 17.44 -1.75 -14.71
C VAL A 115 17.48 -1.60 -16.23
N GLU A 116 17.08 -2.64 -16.95
CA GLU A 116 16.92 -2.58 -18.39
C GLU A 116 15.49 -2.16 -18.73
N VAL A 117 15.33 -1.06 -19.46
CA VAL A 117 14.03 -0.55 -19.91
C VAL A 117 14.11 -0.32 -21.41
N GLY A 118 13.38 -1.14 -22.17
CA GLY A 118 13.35 -1.05 -23.64
C GLY A 118 14.72 -1.30 -24.29
N GLY A 119 15.52 -2.23 -23.75
CA GLY A 119 16.86 -2.57 -24.27
C GLY A 119 17.98 -1.64 -23.80
N THR A 120 17.68 -0.56 -23.08
CA THR A 120 18.68 0.37 -22.54
C THR A 120 18.81 0.19 -21.03
N LYS A 121 20.05 0.00 -20.57
CA LYS A 121 20.36 0.02 -19.13
C LYS A 121 20.22 1.45 -18.58
N ARG A 122 19.44 1.60 -17.52
CA ARG A 122 19.27 2.86 -16.78
C ARG A 122 19.50 2.62 -15.30
N LYS A 123 20.15 3.58 -14.65
CA LYS A 123 20.30 3.58 -13.20
C LYS A 123 19.04 4.17 -12.58
N VAL A 124 18.47 3.47 -11.58
CA VAL A 124 17.29 3.93 -10.85
C VAL A 124 17.62 4.00 -9.37
N TYR A 125 17.18 5.07 -8.72
CA TYR A 125 17.37 5.29 -7.28
C TYR A 125 16.05 5.05 -6.57
N PHE A 126 16.07 4.38 -5.44
CA PHE A 126 14.86 4.08 -4.68
C PHE A 126 15.17 4.04 -3.19
N GLY A 127 14.17 4.32 -2.37
CA GLY A 127 14.39 4.44 -0.94
C GLY A 127 13.13 4.81 -0.19
N ILE A 128 13.33 5.36 1.01
CA ILE A 128 12.25 5.79 1.90
C ILE A 128 12.38 7.29 2.14
N ILE A 129 11.28 8.00 1.92
CA ILE A 129 11.09 9.38 2.36
C ILE A 129 10.16 9.43 3.57
N ALA A 130 10.28 10.48 4.36
CA ALA A 130 9.42 10.69 5.51
C ALA A 130 9.20 12.17 5.83
N ASP A 131 8.03 12.46 6.37
CA ASP A 131 7.71 13.72 7.02
C ASP A 131 7.04 13.45 8.38
N GLU A 132 6.45 14.45 9.01
CA GLU A 132 5.77 14.31 10.31
C GLU A 132 4.53 13.41 10.26
N THR A 133 4.00 13.11 9.06
CA THR A 133 2.77 12.35 8.82
C THR A 133 3.04 10.87 8.54
N GLY A 134 4.28 10.49 8.22
CA GLY A 134 4.69 9.10 8.08
C GLY A 134 5.79 8.87 7.05
N LYS A 135 5.82 7.64 6.52
CA LYS A 135 6.84 7.16 5.58
C LYS A 135 6.23 6.70 4.27
N ALA A 136 6.93 6.95 3.17
CA ALA A 136 6.60 6.41 1.86
C ALA A 136 7.84 5.95 1.11
N GLN A 137 7.63 5.05 0.15
CA GLN A 137 8.69 4.69 -0.79
C GLN A 137 8.83 5.81 -1.83
N PHE A 138 10.04 5.96 -2.35
CA PHE A 138 10.25 6.73 -3.57
C PHE A 138 11.03 5.96 -4.63
N THR A 139 10.88 6.40 -5.89
CA THR A 139 11.73 6.04 -7.03
C THR A 139 12.13 7.30 -7.77
N SER A 140 13.42 7.49 -8.03
CA SER A 140 13.95 8.52 -8.91
C SER A 140 14.58 7.89 -10.15
N TRP A 141 14.17 8.36 -11.33
CA TRP A 141 14.76 7.99 -12.62
C TRP A 141 15.94 8.87 -13.03
N HIS A 142 16.29 9.85 -12.20
CA HIS A 142 17.41 10.76 -12.41
C HIS A 142 18.27 10.88 -11.14
N ASP A 143 19.56 11.13 -11.31
CA ASP A 143 20.49 11.32 -10.19
C ASP A 143 20.48 12.78 -9.71
N PHE A 144 19.71 13.04 -8.66
CA PHE A 144 19.70 14.35 -7.98
C PHE A 144 20.77 14.47 -6.88
N ASN A 145 21.72 13.53 -6.81
CA ASN A 145 22.77 13.45 -5.80
C ASN A 145 22.22 13.50 -4.36
N LEU A 146 21.10 12.81 -4.13
CA LEU A 146 20.44 12.74 -2.83
C LEU A 146 21.17 11.78 -1.89
N LYS A 147 21.18 12.11 -0.59
CA LYS A 147 21.81 11.30 0.46
C LYS A 147 20.86 11.08 1.62
N GLU A 148 21.11 10.02 2.38
CA GLU A 148 20.41 9.80 3.65
C GLU A 148 20.59 11.02 4.56
N GLY A 149 19.49 11.48 5.15
CA GLY A 149 19.45 12.68 5.99
C GLY A 149 19.08 13.98 5.26
N ASP A 150 19.16 14.02 3.92
CA ASP A 150 18.77 15.21 3.15
C ASP A 150 17.27 15.51 3.36
N VAL A 151 16.92 16.78 3.56
CA VAL A 151 15.54 17.27 3.46
C VAL A 151 15.36 17.88 2.09
N VAL A 152 14.38 17.42 1.33
CA VAL A 152 14.18 17.83 -0.06
C VAL A 152 12.76 18.30 -0.30
N LYS A 153 12.62 19.35 -1.11
CA LYS A 153 11.39 19.74 -1.77
C LYS A 153 11.37 19.13 -3.17
N ILE A 154 10.43 18.26 -3.45
CA ILE A 154 10.24 17.62 -4.75
C ILE A 154 8.95 18.17 -5.36
N VAL A 155 9.03 18.76 -6.55
CA VAL A 155 7.92 19.37 -7.28
C VAL A 155 7.75 18.71 -8.63
N GLY A 156 6.51 18.34 -8.97
CA GLY A 156 6.15 17.68 -10.23
C GLY A 156 6.25 16.16 -10.19
N GLY A 157 6.44 15.57 -9.00
CA GLY A 157 6.41 14.12 -8.80
C GLY A 157 5.02 13.53 -9.07
N TYR A 158 4.94 12.21 -9.19
CA TYR A 158 3.69 11.48 -9.35
C TYR A 158 3.72 10.17 -8.54
N VAL A 159 2.57 9.64 -8.19
CA VAL A 159 2.44 8.49 -7.30
C VAL A 159 1.97 7.27 -8.06
N LYS A 160 2.79 6.21 -8.03
CA LYS A 160 2.43 4.87 -8.51
C LYS A 160 2.25 3.93 -7.32
N SER A 161 1.53 2.84 -7.49
CA SER A 161 1.47 1.79 -6.46
C SER A 161 2.34 0.61 -6.83
N TRP A 162 3.09 0.09 -5.86
CA TRP A 162 3.79 -1.18 -5.96
C TRP A 162 3.32 -2.12 -4.86
N ARG A 163 2.73 -3.27 -5.24
CA ARG A 163 2.08 -4.20 -4.28
C ARG A 163 1.16 -3.46 -3.30
N GLY A 164 0.38 -2.52 -3.84
CA GLY A 164 -0.54 -1.68 -3.10
C GLY A 164 0.05 -0.46 -2.40
N ILE A 165 1.34 -0.45 -2.05
CA ILE A 165 1.95 0.70 -1.37
C ILE A 165 2.09 1.88 -2.34
N PRO A 166 1.55 3.07 -2.02
CA PRO A 166 1.81 4.29 -2.76
C PRO A 166 3.30 4.68 -2.70
N GLN A 167 3.87 4.96 -3.87
CA GLN A 167 5.27 5.28 -4.06
C GLN A 167 5.39 6.58 -4.87
N LEU A 168 6.08 7.56 -4.28
CA LEU A 168 6.43 8.79 -4.99
C LEU A 168 7.46 8.48 -6.08
N THR A 169 7.18 8.88 -7.31
CA THR A 169 8.08 8.74 -8.43
C THR A 169 8.40 10.11 -9.00
N PHE A 170 9.67 10.36 -9.31
CA PHE A 170 10.12 11.59 -9.93
C PHE A 170 11.27 11.30 -10.91
N ASP A 171 11.49 12.22 -11.85
CA ASP A 171 12.41 12.08 -12.97
C ASP A 171 13.05 13.44 -13.29
N GLU A 172 13.82 13.52 -14.37
CA GLU A 172 14.56 14.72 -14.79
C GLU A 172 13.67 15.95 -15.05
N LYS A 173 12.35 15.80 -15.22
CA LYS A 173 11.41 16.92 -15.40
C LYS A 173 10.96 17.53 -14.07
N CYS A 174 11.20 16.83 -12.97
CA CYS A 174 10.84 17.29 -11.63
C CYS A 174 11.88 18.28 -11.10
N LYS A 175 11.42 19.26 -10.31
CA LYS A 175 12.32 20.18 -9.61
C LYS A 175 12.59 19.65 -8.21
N VAL A 176 13.85 19.37 -7.89
CA VAL A 176 14.28 18.85 -6.59
C VAL A 176 15.23 19.86 -5.95
N GLU A 177 14.85 20.40 -4.80
CA GLU A 177 15.62 21.38 -4.05
C GLU A 177 15.98 20.83 -2.67
N LYS A 178 17.26 20.86 -2.29
CA LYS A 178 17.70 20.51 -0.94
C LYS A 178 17.43 21.68 0.00
N LEU A 179 16.77 21.40 1.11
CA LEU A 179 16.45 22.36 2.16
C LEU A 179 17.34 22.13 3.39
N GLU A 180 17.39 23.11 4.28
CA GLU A 180 18.03 22.95 5.58
C GLU A 180 17.37 21.84 6.42
N SER A 181 18.21 20.97 6.99
CA SER A 181 17.83 19.73 7.66
C SER A 181 16.96 19.90 8.92
N LYS A 182 16.87 21.11 9.47
CA LYS A 182 16.11 21.40 10.71
C LYS A 182 14.58 21.37 10.55
N LYS A 183 14.06 21.19 9.34
CA LYS A 183 12.61 21.28 9.06
C LYS A 183 11.79 20.05 9.45
N ILE A 184 12.39 18.87 9.59
CA ILE A 184 11.68 17.62 9.96
C ILE A 184 12.42 16.95 11.11
N LYS A 185 11.89 17.07 12.34
CA LYS A 185 12.54 16.60 13.57
C LYS A 185 12.20 15.15 13.91
N GLU A 186 10.94 14.76 13.74
CA GLU A 186 10.44 13.43 14.12
C GLU A 186 9.57 12.85 13.01
N VAL A 187 9.77 11.57 12.72
CA VAL A 187 8.92 10.80 11.81
C VAL A 187 8.00 9.97 12.67
N ASN A 188 6.71 10.31 12.67
CA ASN A 188 5.72 9.59 13.46
C ASN A 188 5.32 8.29 12.76
N ILE A 189 5.12 7.25 13.57
CA ILE A 189 4.44 6.04 13.13
C ILE A 189 2.95 6.37 13.14
N ARG A 190 2.34 6.34 11.96
CA ARG A 190 0.93 6.69 11.83
C ARG A 190 0.05 5.52 12.26
N LYS A 191 -0.93 5.81 13.11
CA LYS A 191 -2.00 4.88 13.48
C LYS A 191 -3.08 4.86 12.40
N TYR A 192 -3.51 3.67 12.00
CA TYR A 192 -4.58 3.48 11.03
C TYR A 192 -5.74 2.69 11.63
N LYS A 193 -6.96 3.06 11.23
CA LYS A 193 -8.09 2.12 11.22
C LYS A 193 -7.92 1.17 10.04
N LEU A 194 -8.36 -0.08 10.19
CA LEU A 194 -8.11 -1.10 9.17
C LEU A 194 -8.83 -0.80 7.85
N TRP A 195 -10.03 -0.23 7.88
CA TRP A 195 -10.73 0.20 6.66
C TRP A 195 -9.92 1.21 5.84
N GLU A 196 -9.33 2.21 6.50
CA GLU A 196 -8.53 3.24 5.84
C GLU A 196 -7.28 2.63 5.19
N LEU A 197 -6.63 1.70 5.88
CA LEU A 197 -5.46 1.00 5.36
C LEU A 197 -5.81 0.14 4.14
N ILE A 198 -6.97 -0.52 4.15
CA ILE A 198 -7.50 -1.33 3.05
C ILE A 198 -7.78 -0.46 1.82
N GLU A 199 -8.45 0.69 2.02
CA GLU A 199 -8.74 1.64 0.93
C GLU A 199 -7.47 2.24 0.34
N LYS A 200 -6.52 2.65 1.18
CA LYS A 200 -5.23 3.18 0.75
C LYS A 200 -4.40 2.16 -0.04
N GLY A 201 -4.63 0.86 0.21
CA GLY A 201 -3.98 -0.24 -0.47
C GLY A 201 -2.63 -0.65 0.14
N GLY A 202 -2.21 -0.04 1.24
CA GLY A 202 -0.94 -0.35 1.92
C GLY A 202 -0.18 0.89 2.34
N ALA A 203 0.79 0.71 3.23
CA ALA A 203 1.60 1.77 3.80
C ALA A 203 2.84 1.17 4.52
N LEU A 204 3.85 2.01 4.75
CA LEU A 204 5.06 1.63 5.48
C LEU A 204 5.00 2.10 6.94
N ASP A 205 5.59 1.30 7.83
CA ASP A 205 5.73 1.60 9.26
C ASP A 205 4.45 2.22 9.86
N ILE A 206 3.37 1.45 9.74
CA ILE A 206 2.05 1.78 10.27
C ILE A 206 1.82 1.06 11.58
N GLU A 207 1.05 1.69 12.46
CA GLU A 207 0.53 1.09 13.69
C GLU A 207 -0.96 0.78 13.50
N VAL A 208 -1.34 -0.45 13.86
CA VAL A 208 -2.75 -0.87 13.94
C VAL A 208 -2.98 -1.63 15.24
N GLU A 209 -4.22 -1.61 15.71
CA GLU A 209 -4.64 -2.32 16.91
C GLU A 209 -5.99 -2.99 16.63
N GLY A 210 -6.13 -4.25 16.99
CA GLY A 210 -7.36 -5.01 16.78
C GLY A 210 -7.36 -6.34 17.53
N ASN A 211 -8.44 -7.09 17.39
CA ASN A 211 -8.59 -8.42 17.97
C ASN A 211 -8.17 -9.48 16.95
N VAL A 212 -7.47 -10.52 17.44
CA VAL A 212 -7.16 -11.68 16.62
C VAL A 212 -8.39 -12.58 16.54
N ILE A 213 -9.03 -12.64 15.37
CA ILE A 213 -10.23 -13.44 15.14
C ILE A 213 -9.91 -14.84 14.59
N GLU A 214 -8.74 -15.02 14.00
CA GLU A 214 -8.32 -16.29 13.42
C GLU A 214 -6.79 -16.44 13.48
N VAL A 215 -6.31 -17.65 13.77
CA VAL A 215 -4.92 -18.07 13.52
C VAL A 215 -4.93 -19.05 12.35
N ARG A 216 -4.40 -18.62 11.20
CA ARG A 216 -4.48 -19.35 9.94
C ARG A 216 -3.54 -20.55 9.89
N GLU A 217 -3.90 -21.48 9.01
CA GLU A 217 -3.02 -22.57 8.60
C GLU A 217 -1.66 -22.07 8.08
N GLY A 218 -0.62 -22.84 8.41
CA GLY A 218 0.77 -22.48 8.18
C GLY A 218 1.35 -21.54 9.24
N SER A 219 0.65 -21.33 10.36
CA SER A 219 1.20 -20.87 11.64
C SER A 219 1.86 -22.04 12.38
N GLY A 220 2.94 -21.79 13.10
CA GLY A 220 3.73 -22.83 13.76
C GLY A 220 5.12 -22.97 13.15
N ILE A 221 5.72 -24.12 13.44
CA ILE A 221 7.02 -24.49 12.89
C ILE A 221 6.86 -24.74 11.38
N ILE A 222 7.69 -24.08 10.60
CA ILE A 222 7.78 -24.23 9.16
C ILE A 222 9.20 -24.59 8.78
N ILE A 223 9.35 -25.19 7.60
CA ILE A 223 10.67 -25.56 7.07
C ILE A 223 10.89 -24.75 5.81
N ARG A 224 12.06 -24.12 5.68
CA ARG A 224 12.40 -23.25 4.55
C ARG A 224 13.54 -23.78 3.72
N CYS A 225 13.50 -23.45 2.44
CA CYS A 225 14.62 -23.65 1.53
C CYS A 225 15.78 -22.73 1.94
N PRO A 226 17.00 -23.26 2.16
CA PRO A 226 18.15 -22.44 2.53
C PRO A 226 18.57 -21.46 1.43
N GLU A 227 18.23 -21.73 0.17
CA GLU A 227 18.65 -20.91 -0.97
C GLU A 227 17.72 -19.72 -1.24
N CYS A 228 16.40 -19.89 -1.06
CA CYS A 228 15.42 -18.83 -1.38
C CYS A 228 14.43 -18.49 -0.27
N ASN A 229 14.60 -19.10 0.90
CA ASN A 229 13.78 -18.85 2.09
C ASN A 229 12.27 -19.15 1.93
N ARG A 230 11.86 -19.80 0.83
CA ARG A 230 10.48 -20.24 0.61
C ARG A 230 10.17 -21.46 1.48
N VAL A 231 8.93 -21.54 1.96
CA VAL A 231 8.45 -22.69 2.74
C VAL A 231 8.46 -23.94 1.85
N LEU A 232 9.02 -25.03 2.38
CA LEU A 232 9.02 -26.34 1.75
C LEU A 232 7.66 -27.02 1.93
N SER A 233 7.28 -27.81 0.93
CA SER A 233 6.13 -28.70 0.98
C SER A 233 6.65 -30.11 0.78
N GLU A 234 6.38 -31.01 1.73
CA GLU A 234 6.86 -32.40 1.68
C GLU A 234 8.37 -32.52 1.45
N GLY A 235 9.17 -31.62 2.06
CA GLY A 235 10.63 -31.59 1.92
C GLY A 235 11.16 -31.02 0.60
N LYS A 236 10.28 -30.52 -0.29
CA LYS A 236 10.68 -29.96 -1.59
C LYS A 236 10.40 -28.46 -1.70
N CYS A 237 11.36 -27.76 -2.28
CA CYS A 237 11.23 -26.39 -2.73
C CYS A 237 10.64 -26.38 -4.15
N LYS A 238 9.69 -25.48 -4.40
CA LYS A 238 9.11 -25.31 -5.75
C LYS A 238 10.10 -24.82 -6.81
N VAL A 239 11.27 -24.32 -6.40
CA VAL A 239 12.30 -23.75 -7.30
C VAL A 239 13.54 -24.64 -7.35
N HIS A 240 14.07 -25.04 -6.19
CA HIS A 240 15.34 -25.78 -6.09
C HIS A 240 15.16 -27.29 -5.87
N GLY A 241 13.92 -27.80 -5.93
CA GLY A 241 13.65 -29.23 -5.74
C GLY A 241 13.91 -29.70 -4.31
N SER A 242 14.46 -30.90 -4.15
CA SER A 242 14.76 -31.49 -2.84
C SER A 242 15.95 -30.78 -2.18
N VAL A 243 15.73 -30.19 -1.01
CA VAL A 243 16.76 -29.45 -0.27
C VAL A 243 16.68 -29.78 1.22
N ASN A 244 17.81 -29.71 1.93
CA ASN A 244 17.84 -29.82 3.38
C ASN A 244 17.31 -28.54 4.01
N GLY A 245 16.08 -28.61 4.49
CA GLY A 245 15.37 -27.44 4.98
C GLY A 245 15.84 -26.94 6.34
N ILE A 246 15.72 -25.62 6.55
CA ILE A 246 15.98 -24.96 7.83
C ILE A 246 14.65 -24.71 8.56
N TYR A 247 14.62 -25.02 9.85
CA TYR A 247 13.45 -24.76 10.70
C TYR A 247 13.30 -23.26 10.95
N ASP A 248 12.06 -22.80 10.90
CA ASP A 248 11.66 -21.43 11.21
C ASP A 248 10.28 -21.44 11.89
N LEU A 249 9.87 -20.29 12.43
CA LEU A 249 8.60 -20.12 13.13
C LEU A 249 7.88 -18.88 12.59
N ARG A 250 6.55 -18.97 12.49
CA ARG A 250 5.71 -17.78 12.24
C ARG A 250 4.31 -17.98 12.79
N ALA A 251 3.63 -16.87 13.07
CA ALA A 251 2.18 -16.83 13.21
C ALA A 251 1.57 -16.06 12.03
N LYS A 252 0.49 -16.61 11.46
CA LYS A 252 -0.36 -15.95 10.48
C LYS A 252 -1.71 -15.71 11.15
N ILE A 253 -2.01 -14.46 11.46
CA ILE A 253 -3.23 -14.10 12.19
C ILE A 253 -4.11 -13.19 11.34
N ILE A 254 -5.41 -13.18 11.64
CA ILE A 254 -6.35 -12.20 11.10
C ILE A 254 -6.71 -11.22 12.22
N LEU A 255 -6.41 -9.95 11.95
CA LEU A 255 -6.64 -8.84 12.87
C LEU A 255 -7.87 -8.07 12.42
N ASP A 256 -8.80 -7.83 13.34
CA ASP A 256 -10.05 -7.11 13.11
C ASP A 256 -10.24 -6.01 14.16
N ASP A 257 -10.54 -4.78 13.72
CA ASP A 257 -10.73 -3.61 14.58
C ASP A 257 -12.20 -3.10 14.60
N GLY A 258 -13.12 -3.89 14.06
CA GLY A 258 -14.53 -3.54 13.86
C GLY A 258 -14.82 -2.74 12.59
N THR A 259 -13.79 -2.22 11.91
CA THR A 259 -13.93 -1.46 10.65
C THR A 259 -13.48 -2.25 9.42
N GLY A 260 -12.65 -3.26 9.64
CA GLY A 260 -12.17 -4.16 8.60
C GLY A 260 -11.28 -5.25 9.20
N ALA A 261 -10.86 -6.18 8.35
CA ALA A 261 -9.98 -7.28 8.75
C ALA A 261 -8.77 -7.36 7.80
N VAL A 262 -7.58 -7.60 8.36
CA VAL A 262 -6.33 -7.74 7.61
C VAL A 262 -5.55 -8.96 8.04
N ASN A 263 -4.72 -9.49 7.13
CA ASN A 263 -3.74 -10.51 7.48
C ASN A 263 -2.57 -9.86 8.22
N VAL A 264 -2.02 -10.54 9.22
CA VAL A 264 -0.75 -10.17 9.83
C VAL A 264 0.16 -11.39 9.86
N ILE A 265 1.40 -11.20 9.42
CA ILE A 265 2.48 -12.18 9.54
C ILE A 265 3.41 -11.71 10.64
N VAL A 266 3.46 -12.50 11.72
CA VAL A 266 4.38 -12.34 12.85
C VAL A 266 5.54 -13.30 12.63
N ASN A 267 6.75 -12.77 12.52
CA ASN A 267 7.96 -13.57 12.27
C ASN A 267 8.38 -14.38 13.51
N ARG A 268 9.46 -15.15 13.38
CA ARG A 268 10.01 -15.98 14.46
C ARG A 268 10.23 -15.17 15.74
N ASP A 269 11.06 -14.13 15.68
CA ASP A 269 11.50 -13.39 16.87
C ASP A 269 10.33 -12.82 17.67
N LEU A 270 9.33 -12.26 16.97
CA LEU A 270 8.12 -11.73 17.62
C LEU A 270 7.22 -12.86 18.15
N THR A 271 7.13 -13.99 17.44
CA THR A 271 6.34 -15.15 17.90
C THR A 271 6.97 -15.78 19.14
N GLU A 272 8.30 -15.96 19.16
CA GLU A 272 9.04 -16.44 20.33
C GLU A 272 8.85 -15.52 21.53
N LYS A 273 8.92 -14.19 21.32
CA LYS A 273 8.69 -13.17 22.35
C LYS A 273 7.27 -13.25 22.93
N ILE A 274 6.24 -13.35 22.10
CA ILE A 274 4.84 -13.41 22.55
C ILE A 274 4.56 -14.72 23.29
N LEU A 275 5.14 -15.84 22.84
CA LEU A 275 4.97 -17.14 23.50
C LEU A 275 5.88 -17.35 24.71
N ASN A 276 6.89 -16.48 24.89
CA ASN A 276 7.98 -16.65 25.84
C ASN A 276 8.64 -18.05 25.73
N LYS A 277 8.92 -18.48 24.49
CA LYS A 277 9.54 -19.77 24.16
C LYS A 277 10.43 -19.66 22.93
N SER A 278 11.57 -20.35 22.94
CA SER A 278 12.47 -20.41 21.79
C SER A 278 11.99 -21.39 20.72
N LEU A 279 12.48 -21.25 19.49
CA LEU A 279 12.26 -22.19 18.39
C LEU A 279 12.67 -23.60 18.79
N GLU A 280 13.77 -23.77 19.51
CA GLU A 280 14.26 -25.08 19.92
C GLU A 280 13.28 -25.75 20.90
N GLU A 281 12.68 -25.00 21.82
CA GLU A 281 11.64 -25.50 22.72
C GLU A 281 10.35 -25.84 21.96
N LEU A 282 9.94 -24.96 21.05
CA LEU A 282 8.76 -25.16 20.20
C LEU A 282 8.95 -26.33 19.22
N LYS A 283 10.19 -26.60 18.82
CA LYS A 283 10.55 -27.75 17.99
C LYS A 283 10.39 -29.06 18.76
N LYS A 284 10.77 -29.11 20.05
CA LYS A 284 10.58 -30.32 20.88
C LYS A 284 9.11 -30.73 20.95
N ILE A 285 8.21 -29.77 21.23
CA ILE A 285 6.76 -30.07 21.28
C ILE A 285 6.18 -30.38 19.89
N TYR A 286 6.77 -29.81 18.82
CA TYR A 286 6.41 -30.14 17.44
C TYR A 286 6.83 -31.56 17.04
N ASP A 287 8.00 -32.01 17.50
CA ASP A 287 8.51 -33.36 17.25
C ASP A 287 7.67 -34.43 17.99
N GLU A 288 7.07 -34.09 19.13
CA GLU A 288 6.08 -34.92 19.82
C GLU A 288 4.76 -35.04 19.03
N ALA A 289 4.20 -33.91 18.60
CA ALA A 289 3.08 -33.88 17.67
C ALA A 289 3.11 -32.59 16.82
N LYS A 290 3.02 -32.76 15.50
CA LYS A 290 3.24 -31.68 14.52
C LYS A 290 2.34 -30.46 14.71
N ASP A 291 1.18 -30.62 15.34
CA ASP A 291 0.19 -29.57 15.55
C ASP A 291 0.32 -28.85 16.91
N ASN A 292 1.12 -29.36 17.84
CA ASN A 292 1.27 -28.78 19.18
C ASN A 292 1.76 -27.33 19.14
N ALA A 293 2.78 -27.04 18.31
CA ALA A 293 3.29 -25.68 18.17
C ALA A 293 2.22 -24.73 17.61
N SER A 294 1.43 -25.16 16.61
CA SER A 294 0.32 -24.36 16.07
C SER A 294 -0.82 -24.17 17.07
N LYS A 295 -1.16 -25.19 17.87
CA LYS A 295 -2.15 -25.11 18.94
C LYS A 295 -1.73 -24.12 20.02
N LEU A 296 -0.45 -24.12 20.39
CA LEU A 296 0.09 -23.17 21.36
C LEU A 296 0.00 -21.73 20.85
N ILE A 297 0.38 -21.49 19.57
CA ILE A 297 0.18 -20.18 18.93
C ILE A 297 -1.29 -19.80 18.97
N ASN A 298 -2.19 -20.70 18.56
CA ASN A 298 -3.62 -20.44 18.56
C ASN A 298 -4.13 -20.00 19.94
N ASN A 299 -3.76 -20.72 21.00
CA ASN A 299 -4.20 -20.41 22.36
C ASN A 299 -3.65 -19.08 22.91
N ASN A 300 -2.48 -18.63 22.44
CA ASN A 300 -1.87 -17.38 22.91
C ASN A 300 -2.29 -16.16 22.10
N PHE A 301 -2.63 -16.34 20.82
CA PHE A 301 -3.01 -15.23 19.94
C PHE A 301 -4.53 -15.05 19.84
N LEU A 302 -5.29 -16.14 19.72
CA LEU A 302 -6.73 -16.07 19.43
C LEU A 302 -7.48 -15.29 20.52
N ALA A 303 -8.41 -14.43 20.07
CA ALA A 303 -9.23 -13.55 20.91
C ALA A 303 -8.44 -12.54 21.77
N LYS A 304 -7.13 -12.38 21.54
CA LYS A 304 -6.34 -11.30 22.16
C LYS A 304 -6.41 -10.05 21.31
N LYS A 305 -6.44 -8.90 21.99
CA LYS A 305 -6.15 -7.62 21.35
C LYS A 305 -4.65 -7.49 21.18
N ILE A 306 -4.22 -7.14 19.99
CA ILE A 306 -2.81 -7.00 19.65
C ILE A 306 -2.60 -5.69 18.91
N LYS A 307 -1.53 -4.99 19.27
CA LYS A 307 -1.03 -3.83 18.55
C LYS A 307 0.17 -4.26 17.73
N VAL A 308 0.19 -3.85 16.47
CA VAL A 308 1.18 -4.27 15.49
C VAL A 308 1.74 -3.04 14.79
N ILE A 309 3.07 -2.97 14.73
CA ILE A 309 3.80 -2.00 13.89
C ILE A 309 4.45 -2.77 12.76
N GLY A 310 4.23 -2.34 11.52
CA GLY A 310 4.77 -3.07 10.38
C GLY A 310 4.51 -2.41 9.03
N ASN A 311 4.79 -3.16 7.97
CA ASN A 311 4.52 -2.74 6.60
C ASN A 311 3.27 -3.44 6.08
N ALA A 312 2.29 -2.67 5.63
CA ALA A 312 1.09 -3.18 5.00
C ALA A 312 1.27 -3.27 3.48
N LEU A 313 1.14 -4.48 2.95
CA LEU A 313 1.27 -4.82 1.54
C LEU A 313 -0.09 -5.32 1.04
N ARG A 314 -0.43 -5.05 -0.22
CA ARG A 314 -1.60 -5.66 -0.85
C ARG A 314 -1.18 -6.65 -1.92
N ASP A 315 -1.78 -7.82 -1.86
CA ASP A 315 -1.67 -8.86 -2.87
C ASP A 315 -3.06 -9.36 -3.30
N GLY A 316 -3.11 -10.48 -4.02
CA GLY A 316 -4.36 -11.08 -4.49
C GLY A 316 -5.29 -11.59 -3.37
N PHE A 317 -4.82 -11.68 -2.14
CA PHE A 317 -5.55 -12.17 -0.97
C PHE A 317 -5.95 -11.06 0.02
N GLY A 318 -5.75 -9.79 -0.37
CA GLY A 318 -6.08 -8.61 0.43
C GLY A 318 -4.86 -7.92 1.02
N THR A 319 -5.08 -7.16 2.09
CA THR A 319 -4.01 -6.46 2.80
C THR A 319 -3.35 -7.39 3.82
N THR A 320 -2.03 -7.46 3.77
CA THR A 320 -1.17 -8.23 4.67
C THR A 320 -0.13 -7.32 5.31
N ILE A 321 -0.12 -7.28 6.64
CA ILE A 321 0.88 -6.58 7.44
C ILE A 321 2.01 -7.55 7.77
N ILE A 322 3.24 -7.17 7.42
CA ILE A 322 4.44 -7.84 7.90
C ILE A 322 4.88 -7.12 9.17
N ALA A 323 4.70 -7.77 10.31
CA ALA A 323 5.00 -7.18 11.61
C ALA A 323 6.52 -6.99 11.79
N LYS A 324 6.89 -5.80 12.26
CA LYS A 324 8.22 -5.47 12.79
C LYS A 324 8.19 -5.46 14.32
N GLU A 325 7.07 -5.04 14.90
CA GLU A 325 6.78 -5.12 16.32
C GLU A 325 5.35 -5.63 16.50
N ALA A 326 5.12 -6.40 17.56
CA ALA A 326 3.80 -6.90 17.93
C ALA A 326 3.73 -7.07 19.45
N GLU A 327 2.67 -6.56 20.06
CA GLU A 327 2.44 -6.63 21.50
C GLU A 327 0.98 -6.97 21.81
N ILE A 328 0.78 -7.93 22.72
CA ILE A 328 -0.56 -8.20 23.28
C ILE A 328 -0.92 -7.00 24.15
N VAL A 329 -2.10 -6.44 23.91
CA VAL A 329 -2.65 -5.32 24.68
C VAL A 329 -3.56 -5.88 25.75
N ASP A 330 -3.19 -5.70 27.01
CA ASP A 330 -4.08 -5.97 28.14
C ASP A 330 -5.12 -4.85 28.22
N ILE A 331 -6.39 -5.23 28.14
CA ILE A 331 -7.51 -4.30 28.21
C ILE A 331 -8.02 -4.26 29.65
N ASP A 332 -7.96 -3.09 30.29
CA ASP A 332 -8.80 -2.85 31.46
C ASP A 332 -10.24 -2.64 30.99
N VAL A 333 -11.05 -3.68 31.17
CA VAL A 333 -12.45 -3.71 30.75
C VAL A 333 -13.25 -2.54 31.34
N LYS A 334 -12.94 -2.10 32.56
CA LYS A 334 -13.68 -1.00 33.20
C LYS A 334 -13.31 0.34 32.60
N GLU A 335 -12.04 0.58 32.31
CA GLU A 335 -11.61 1.82 31.67
C GLU A 335 -12.10 1.90 30.22
N GLU A 336 -11.97 0.81 29.46
CA GLU A 336 -12.44 0.77 28.07
C GLU A 336 -13.96 0.96 27.99
N ALA A 337 -14.72 0.33 28.89
CA ALA A 337 -16.17 0.54 28.96
C ALA A 337 -16.54 2.01 29.26
N LYS A 338 -15.82 2.67 30.16
CA LYS A 338 -16.04 4.11 30.46
C LYS A 338 -15.73 4.98 29.24
N LYS A 339 -14.63 4.70 28.55
CA LYS A 339 -14.22 5.43 27.34
C LYS A 339 -15.26 5.28 26.23
N LEU A 340 -15.69 4.06 25.93
CA LEU A 340 -16.73 3.80 24.94
C LEU A 340 -18.05 4.48 25.31
N LEU A 341 -18.43 4.47 26.59
CA LEU A 341 -19.63 5.16 27.05
C LEU A 341 -19.54 6.69 26.83
N GLN A 342 -18.37 7.28 27.01
CA GLN A 342 -18.14 8.69 26.71
C GLN A 342 -18.25 8.98 25.21
N GLU A 343 -17.60 8.18 24.36
CA GLU A 343 -17.67 8.32 22.90
C GLU A 343 -19.13 8.24 22.41
N VAL A 344 -19.92 7.28 22.91
CA VAL A 344 -21.34 7.15 22.56
C VAL A 344 -22.13 8.39 22.97
N ARG A 345 -21.88 8.94 24.17
CA ARG A 345 -22.56 10.14 24.66
C ARG A 345 -22.22 11.39 23.84
N GLU A 346 -20.96 11.56 23.46
CA GLU A 346 -20.53 12.68 22.61
C GLU A 346 -21.21 12.63 21.24
N VAL A 347 -21.34 11.44 20.65
CA VAL A 347 -22.09 11.25 19.41
C VAL A 347 -23.58 11.54 19.63
N SER A 348 -24.18 11.07 20.73
CA SER A 348 -25.61 11.25 21.03
C SER A 348 -25.98 12.73 21.26
N GLY A 349 -25.16 13.46 22.01
CA GLY A 349 -25.38 14.88 22.29
C GLY A 349 -25.24 15.78 21.05
N SER A 350 -24.52 15.33 20.02
CA SER A 350 -24.42 16.04 18.74
C SER A 350 -25.68 15.94 17.86
N TYR A 351 -26.61 15.04 18.16
CA TYR A 351 -27.90 14.91 17.47
C TYR A 351 -29.04 15.69 18.15
N GLU A 352 -28.83 16.18 19.38
CA GLU A 352 -29.82 16.96 20.14
C GLU A 352 -29.59 18.49 20.07
N ALA A 353 -28.58 18.95 19.32
CA ALA A 353 -28.20 20.36 19.16
C ALA A 353 -28.58 20.96 17.80
#